data_AF-A0A9W9WEF8-F1
#
_entry.id   AF-A0A9W9WEF8-F1
#
_cell.length_a   1.000
_cell.length_b   1.000
_cell.length_c   1.000
_cell.angle_alpha   90.00
_cell.angle_beta   90.00
_cell.angle_gamma   90.00
#
_symmetry.space_group_name_H-M   'P 1'
#
loop_
_entity.id
_entity.type
_entity.pdbx_description
1 polymer ?
#
loop_
_entity_poly.entity_id
_entity_poly.type
_entity_poly.pdbx_seq_one_letter_code
_entity_poly.pdbx_strand_id
1 'polypeptide(L)'
;MPPPPPPPAPASRAPGGPPPPPPPPPGAPGGGAPPPPPPPGGAAPPLPKPTGGRNDLLASIRASGGSGGGGLRKVKDTEKNDRSKAMVPGGANESSATSPNAGGAPQGGLAGALQDALNKRKQRVSGSDDEKDNDDDW
;
A
#
# COMPACT_ATOMS: atom_id res chain seq x y z
N MET A 1 48.87 -32.73 -0.97
CA MET A 1 47.81 -32.12 -0.14
C MET A 1 47.55 -30.73 -0.69
N PRO A 2 46.31 -30.33 -0.98
CA PRO A 2 46.03 -28.97 -1.41
C PRO A 2 46.37 -27.96 -0.30
N PRO A 3 46.78 -26.73 -0.62
CA PRO A 3 47.05 -25.72 0.38
C PRO A 3 45.76 -25.38 1.15
N PRO A 4 45.85 -25.05 2.45
CA PRO A 4 44.68 -24.65 3.23
C PRO A 4 44.06 -23.38 2.62
N PRO A 5 42.73 -23.23 2.69
CA PRO A 5 42.07 -22.02 2.23
C PRO A 5 42.58 -20.81 3.04
N PRO A 6 42.69 -19.63 2.41
CA PRO A 6 43.10 -18.42 3.10
C PRO A 6 42.08 -18.08 4.22
N PRO A 7 42.54 -17.48 5.32
CA PRO A 7 41.65 -17.05 6.40
C PRO A 7 40.67 -15.97 5.90
N PRO A 8 39.46 -15.91 6.47
CA PRO A 8 38.50 -14.85 6.15
C PRO A 8 39.07 -13.47 6.49
N ALA A 9 38.84 -12.49 5.63
CA ALA A 9 39.23 -11.11 5.88
C ALA A 9 38.50 -10.54 7.12
N PRO A 10 39.16 -9.70 7.94
CA PRO A 10 38.52 -9.06 9.08
C PRO A 10 37.38 -8.15 8.60
N ALA A 11 36.20 -8.31 9.20
CA ALA A 11 35.06 -7.44 8.96
C ALA A 11 35.40 -6.01 9.40
N SER A 12 35.43 -5.08 8.43
CA SER A 12 35.66 -3.66 8.66
C SER A 12 34.51 -3.09 9.51
N ARG A 13 34.74 -2.92 10.82
CA ARG A 13 33.88 -2.08 11.66
C ARG A 13 34.20 -0.63 11.32
N ALA A 14 33.32 0.02 10.54
CA ALA A 14 33.38 1.45 10.34
C ALA A 14 33.24 2.17 11.69
N PRO A 15 34.07 3.19 12.00
CA PRO A 15 33.86 4.04 13.16
C PRO A 15 32.52 4.75 13.02
N GLY A 16 31.67 4.61 14.03
CA GLY A 16 30.37 5.27 14.10
C GLY A 16 30.55 6.78 13.94
N GLY A 17 29.88 7.35 12.94
CA GLY A 17 29.80 8.78 12.76
C GLY A 17 29.15 9.48 13.98
N PRO A 18 29.24 10.82 14.05
CA PRO A 18 28.61 11.58 15.12
C PRO A 18 27.12 11.21 15.24
N PRO A 19 26.54 11.22 16.45
CA PRO A 19 25.14 10.90 16.64
C PRO A 19 24.29 11.82 15.74
N PRO A 20 23.18 11.31 15.20
CA PRO A 20 22.29 12.12 14.39
C PRO A 20 21.85 13.36 15.19
N PRO A 21 21.69 14.52 14.52
CA PRO A 21 21.19 15.70 15.19
C PRO A 21 19.84 15.39 15.85
N PRO A 22 19.54 16.02 17.00
CA PRO A 22 18.25 15.86 17.64
C PRO A 22 17.13 16.23 16.65
N PRO A 23 15.99 15.54 16.69
CA PRO A 23 14.86 15.91 15.86
C PRO A 23 14.47 17.37 16.13
N PRO A 24 14.05 18.12 15.10
CA PRO A 24 13.53 19.47 15.30
C PRO A 24 12.37 19.44 16.30
N PRO A 25 12.19 20.50 17.12
CA PRO A 25 11.06 20.58 18.03
C PRO A 25 9.74 20.44 17.23
N PRO A 26 8.70 19.85 17.82
CA PRO A 26 7.38 19.81 17.19
C PRO A 26 6.99 21.23 16.79
N GLY A 27 6.67 21.44 15.51
CA GLY A 27 6.15 22.72 15.04
C GLY A 27 4.91 23.08 15.85
N ALA A 28 4.84 24.32 16.35
CA ALA A 28 3.63 24.82 16.99
C ALA A 28 2.44 24.66 16.01
N PRO A 29 1.27 24.22 16.48
CA PRO A 29 0.10 24.11 15.62
C PRO A 29 -0.24 25.50 15.03
N GLY A 30 -0.12 25.62 13.71
CA GLY A 30 -0.84 26.59 12.89
C GLY A 30 -0.71 28.06 13.29
N GLY A 31 0.28 28.77 12.73
CA GLY A 31 0.28 30.24 12.64
C GLY A 31 -0.66 30.74 11.55
N GLY A 32 -1.94 30.39 11.61
CA GLY A 32 -3.01 31.14 10.95
C GLY A 32 -3.57 32.15 11.95
N ALA A 33 -4.01 33.32 11.49
CA ALA A 33 -4.76 34.24 12.34
C ALA A 33 -5.91 33.48 13.04
N PRO A 34 -6.20 33.79 14.32
CA PRO A 34 -7.29 33.11 15.02
C PRO A 34 -8.56 33.24 14.18
N PRO A 35 -9.41 32.18 14.14
CA PRO A 35 -10.66 32.27 13.42
C PRO A 35 -11.45 33.50 13.90
N PRO A 36 -12.14 34.21 13.00
CA PRO A 36 -12.94 35.35 13.41
C PRO A 36 -13.92 34.90 14.51
N PRO A 37 -14.20 35.78 15.50
CA PRO A 37 -15.15 35.44 16.55
C PRO A 37 -16.48 35.02 15.90
N PRO A 38 -17.17 34.00 16.44
CA PRO A 38 -18.47 33.64 15.93
C PRO A 38 -19.41 34.86 15.99
N PRO A 39 -20.35 35.00 15.04
CA PRO A 39 -21.35 36.05 15.12
C PRO A 39 -22.06 35.94 16.48
N PRO A 40 -22.44 37.08 17.10
CA PRO A 40 -23.21 37.07 18.34
C PRO A 40 -24.43 36.14 18.19
N GLY A 41 -24.47 35.05 18.96
CA GLY A 41 -25.55 34.04 18.91
C GLY A 41 -25.25 32.77 18.09
N GLY A 42 -24.07 32.63 17.50
CA GLY A 42 -23.73 31.51 16.61
C GLY A 42 -22.85 30.42 17.24
N ALA A 43 -23.22 29.86 18.39
CA ALA A 43 -22.64 28.58 18.81
C ALA A 43 -23.37 27.47 18.04
N ALA A 44 -22.70 26.81 17.10
CA ALA A 44 -23.23 25.58 16.52
C ALA A 44 -23.55 24.61 17.67
N PRO A 45 -24.71 23.93 17.65
CA PRO A 45 -25.08 23.00 18.71
C PRO A 45 -23.96 21.98 18.91
N PRO A 46 -23.63 21.62 20.16
CA PRO A 46 -22.58 20.65 20.43
C PRO A 46 -22.90 19.35 19.69
N LEU A 47 -21.89 18.80 19.02
CA LEU A 47 -22.01 17.49 18.37
C LEU A 47 -22.44 16.45 19.42
N PRO A 48 -23.36 15.53 19.08
CA PRO A 48 -23.76 14.48 19.99
C PRO A 48 -22.54 13.66 20.40
N LYS A 49 -22.44 13.34 21.70
CA LYS A 49 -21.40 12.44 22.21
C LYS A 49 -21.54 11.09 21.50
N PRO A 50 -20.47 10.51 20.96
CA PRO A 50 -20.54 9.19 20.32
C PRO A 50 -21.15 8.17 21.28
N THR A 51 -22.30 7.62 20.94
CA THR A 51 -22.99 6.58 21.71
C THR A 51 -22.48 5.21 21.29
N GLY A 52 -21.18 4.97 21.46
CA GLY A 52 -20.53 3.74 21.03
C GLY A 52 -19.01 3.81 21.13
N GLY A 53 -18.37 2.68 21.39
CA GLY A 53 -16.92 2.59 21.34
C GLY A 53 -16.40 2.79 19.92
N ARG A 54 -15.15 3.25 19.78
CA ARG A 54 -14.50 3.41 18.46
C ARG A 54 -14.58 2.13 17.62
N ASN A 55 -14.53 0.96 18.24
CA ASN A 55 -14.62 -0.33 17.56
C ASN A 55 -15.98 -0.55 16.90
N ASP A 56 -17.07 -0.16 17.57
CA ASP A 56 -18.43 -0.25 17.05
C ASP A 56 -18.65 0.75 15.89
N LEU A 57 -18.11 1.95 16.03
CA LEU A 57 -18.06 2.92 14.93
C LEU A 57 -17.32 2.36 13.71
N LEU A 58 -16.15 1.74 13.91
CA LEU A 58 -15.40 1.14 12.80
C LEU A 58 -16.12 -0.08 12.20
N ALA A 59 -16.83 -0.86 13.03
CA ALA A 59 -17.65 -1.97 12.57
C ALA A 59 -18.83 -1.49 11.71
N SER A 60 -19.54 -0.45 12.16
CA SER A 60 -20.64 0.14 11.41
C SER A 60 -20.18 0.80 10.10
N ILE A 61 -19.02 1.46 10.07
CA ILE A 61 -18.42 1.98 8.83
C ILE A 61 -18.14 0.84 7.83
N ARG A 62 -17.57 -0.28 8.29
CA ARG A 62 -17.34 -1.46 7.44
C ARG A 62 -18.65 -2.09 6.95
N ALA A 63 -19.64 -2.21 7.83
CA ALA A 63 -20.93 -2.82 7.52
C ALA A 63 -21.79 -1.94 6.60
N SER A 64 -21.63 -0.62 6.65
CA SER A 64 -22.41 0.32 5.84
C SER A 64 -22.10 0.19 4.34
N GLY A 65 -20.97 -0.35 3.87
CA GLY A 65 -20.86 -0.73 2.45
C GLY A 65 -20.95 0.39 1.39
N GLY A 66 -20.86 1.67 1.79
CA GLY A 66 -20.68 2.82 0.89
C GLY A 66 -21.85 3.13 -0.07
N SER A 67 -21.53 3.79 -1.19
CA SER A 67 -22.50 4.34 -2.16
C SER A 67 -23.46 3.33 -2.79
N GLY A 68 -23.14 2.03 -2.72
CA GLY A 68 -23.92 0.95 -3.31
C GLY A 68 -24.90 0.23 -2.35
N GLY A 69 -24.88 0.54 -1.06
CA GLY A 69 -25.70 -0.19 -0.08
C GLY A 69 -25.84 0.43 1.31
N GLY A 70 -25.27 1.61 1.56
CA GLY A 70 -25.03 2.12 2.91
C GLY A 70 -26.00 3.09 3.52
N GLY A 71 -27.28 2.99 3.19
CA GLY A 71 -28.30 3.83 3.84
C GLY A 71 -28.15 5.33 3.54
N LEU A 72 -27.40 5.71 2.51
CA LEU A 72 -27.32 7.08 2.03
C LEU A 72 -28.65 7.47 1.36
N ARG A 73 -29.07 8.72 1.54
CA ARG A 73 -30.30 9.25 0.94
C ARG A 73 -30.19 9.26 -0.59
N LYS A 74 -31.31 8.99 -1.26
CA LYS A 74 -31.38 9.09 -2.73
C LYS A 74 -31.25 10.55 -3.15
N VAL A 75 -30.28 10.84 -4.01
CA VAL A 75 -30.06 12.14 -4.64
C VAL A 75 -30.16 12.02 -6.15
N LYS A 76 -30.39 13.14 -6.84
CA LYS A 76 -30.40 13.19 -8.31
C LYS A 76 -29.00 12.93 -8.84
N ASP A 77 -28.90 12.36 -10.04
CA ASP A 77 -27.62 11.98 -10.64
C ASP A 77 -26.68 13.17 -10.88
N THR A 78 -27.24 14.34 -11.19
CA THR A 78 -26.48 15.59 -11.36
C THR A 78 -25.84 16.10 -10.08
N GLU A 79 -26.35 15.70 -8.92
CA GLU A 79 -25.88 16.09 -7.58
C GLU A 79 -25.00 15.01 -6.95
N LYS A 80 -24.83 13.86 -7.62
CA LYS A 80 -23.97 12.79 -7.11
C LYS A 80 -22.51 13.23 -7.15
N ASN A 81 -21.90 13.31 -5.97
CA ASN A 81 -20.46 13.50 -5.86
C ASN A 81 -19.77 12.13 -5.87
N ASP A 82 -19.32 11.71 -7.06
CA ASP A 82 -18.61 10.44 -7.24
C ASP A 82 -17.16 10.55 -6.74
N ARG A 83 -16.92 10.02 -5.54
CA ARG A 83 -15.58 9.90 -4.95
C ARG A 83 -15.00 8.49 -5.06
N SER A 84 -15.54 7.65 -5.93
CA SER A 84 -15.05 6.26 -6.13
C SER A 84 -13.63 6.21 -6.70
N LYS A 85 -13.11 7.33 -7.22
CA LYS A 85 -11.73 7.48 -7.71
C LYS A 85 -10.82 8.26 -6.77
N ALA A 86 -11.31 8.72 -5.62
CA ALA A 86 -10.47 9.43 -4.67
C ALA A 86 -9.48 8.45 -4.03
N MET A 87 -8.17 8.76 -4.09
CA MET A 87 -7.18 8.05 -3.29
C MET A 87 -7.46 8.32 -1.81
N VAL A 88 -7.91 7.30 -1.09
CA VAL A 88 -8.12 7.37 0.36
C VAL A 88 -6.80 6.99 1.03
N PRO A 89 -6.21 7.85 1.90
CA PRO A 89 -5.04 7.47 2.68
C PRO A 89 -5.29 6.19 3.48
N GLY A 90 -4.49 5.16 3.24
CA GLY A 90 -4.66 3.82 3.84
C GLY A 90 -5.65 2.90 3.12
N GLY A 91 -6.35 3.39 2.08
CA GLY A 91 -7.01 2.54 1.10
C GLY A 91 -5.97 2.07 0.10
N ALA A 92 -5.73 0.77 0.01
CA ALA A 92 -4.83 0.18 -0.97
C ALA A 92 -5.28 0.55 -2.39
N ASN A 93 -4.72 1.63 -2.94
CA ASN A 93 -4.50 1.80 -4.36
C ASN A 93 -3.05 1.42 -4.61
N GLU A 94 -2.74 0.14 -4.49
CA GLU A 94 -1.49 -0.48 -4.92
C GLU A 94 -1.45 -0.49 -6.46
N SER A 95 -1.45 0.68 -7.08
CA SER A 95 -1.15 0.89 -8.52
C SER A 95 -0.99 2.39 -8.79
N SER A 96 -0.07 3.01 -8.05
CA SER A 96 0.60 4.21 -8.54
C SER A 96 2.08 4.14 -8.18
N ALA A 97 2.71 3.04 -8.59
CA ALA A 97 4.16 2.96 -8.70
C ALA A 97 4.56 3.38 -10.12
N THR A 98 4.40 4.66 -10.46
CA THR A 98 5.26 5.27 -11.47
C THR A 98 6.61 5.54 -10.80
N SER A 99 7.41 4.48 -10.64
CA SER A 99 8.85 4.60 -10.50
C SER A 99 9.47 4.20 -11.83
N PRO A 100 10.01 5.14 -12.61
CA PRO A 100 10.78 4.82 -13.80
C PRO A 100 12.17 4.41 -13.31
N ASN A 101 12.41 3.13 -13.05
CA ASN A 101 13.78 2.65 -13.06
C ASN A 101 13.91 1.18 -13.41
N ALA A 102 14.69 0.97 -14.48
CA ALA A 102 15.48 -0.20 -14.80
C ALA A 102 14.75 -1.52 -15.09
N GLY A 103 14.50 -1.74 -16.38
CA GLY A 103 14.45 -3.09 -16.96
C GLY A 103 13.17 -3.39 -17.73
N GLY A 104 13.18 -3.04 -19.02
CA GLY A 104 12.28 -3.51 -20.08
C GLY A 104 10.90 -4.00 -19.63
N ALA A 105 9.91 -3.10 -19.60
CA ALA A 105 8.53 -3.52 -19.54
C ALA A 105 8.25 -4.44 -20.75
N PRO A 106 7.69 -5.65 -20.57
CA PRO A 106 7.33 -6.51 -21.68
C PRO A 106 6.34 -5.75 -22.58
N GLN A 107 6.61 -5.84 -23.88
CA GLN A 107 5.81 -5.22 -24.94
C GLN A 107 4.35 -5.72 -24.82
N GLY A 108 3.47 -4.95 -24.18
CA GLY A 108 2.07 -5.32 -23.97
C GLY A 108 1.51 -5.18 -22.54
N GLY A 109 2.24 -4.61 -21.59
CA GLY A 109 1.73 -4.37 -20.23
C GLY A 109 1.49 -5.67 -19.44
N LEU A 110 0.64 -5.63 -18.42
CA LEU A 110 0.42 -6.75 -17.48
C LEU A 110 0.02 -8.07 -18.18
N ALA A 111 -0.78 -7.99 -19.24
CA ALA A 111 -1.19 -9.17 -20.01
C ALA A 111 0.00 -9.83 -20.75
N GLY A 112 0.89 -9.02 -21.34
CA GLY A 112 2.13 -9.51 -21.95
C GLY A 112 3.08 -10.11 -20.92
N ALA A 113 3.19 -9.49 -19.74
CA ALA A 113 3.98 -10.01 -18.63
C ALA A 113 3.45 -11.38 -18.14
N LEU A 114 2.13 -11.56 -18.12
CA LEU A 114 1.50 -12.81 -17.72
C LEU A 114 1.76 -13.93 -18.75
N GLN A 115 1.65 -13.61 -20.03
CA GLN A 115 1.96 -14.54 -21.14
C GLN A 115 3.42 -15.03 -21.08
N ASP A 116 4.37 -14.10 -20.90
CA ASP A 116 5.80 -14.44 -20.79
C ASP A 116 6.10 -15.23 -19.52
N ALA A 117 5.47 -14.90 -18.39
CA ALA A 117 5.61 -15.66 -17.15
C ALA A 117 5.09 -17.10 -17.29
N LEU A 118 3.97 -17.29 -18.00
CA LEU A 118 3.41 -18.61 -18.32
C LEU A 118 4.35 -19.42 -19.22
N ASN A 119 4.88 -18.81 -20.29
CA ASN A 119 5.83 -19.48 -21.19
C ASN A 119 7.11 -19.88 -20.45
N LYS A 120 7.65 -19.01 -19.59
CA LYS A 120 8.84 -19.27 -18.79
C LYS A 120 8.62 -20.35 -17.73
N ARG A 121 7.41 -20.42 -17.15
CA ARG A 121 7.00 -21.52 -16.28
C ARG A 121 6.85 -22.82 -17.05
N LYS A 122 6.26 -22.79 -18.25
CA LYS A 122 6.08 -23.97 -19.11
C LYS A 122 7.43 -24.56 -19.53
N GLN A 123 8.43 -23.75 -19.88
CA GLN A 123 9.78 -24.23 -20.18
C GLN A 123 10.45 -24.93 -18.99
N ARG A 124 10.27 -24.41 -17.77
CA ARG A 124 10.83 -25.03 -16.55
C ARG A 124 10.11 -26.31 -16.15
N VAL A 125 8.80 -26.39 -16.38
CA VAL A 125 7.99 -27.56 -16.04
C VAL A 125 8.12 -28.65 -17.10
N SER A 126 8.20 -28.29 -18.38
CA SER A 126 8.30 -29.24 -19.49
C SER A 126 9.70 -29.86 -19.65
N GLY A 127 10.72 -29.34 -18.97
CA GLY A 127 12.08 -29.89 -19.00
C GLY A 127 12.34 -31.01 -17.98
N SER A 128 11.36 -31.37 -17.14
CA SER A 128 11.47 -32.46 -16.15
C SER A 128 10.56 -33.66 -16.45
N ASP A 129 10.01 -33.75 -17.66
CA ASP A 129 9.16 -34.87 -18.13
C ASP A 129 9.82 -35.58 -19.32
N ASP A 130 11.14 -35.80 -19.25
CA ASP A 130 11.91 -36.67 -20.16
C ASP A 130 12.50 -37.85 -19.35
N GLU A 131 11.72 -38.38 -18.42
CA GLU A 131 11.92 -39.72 -17.81
C GLU A 131 10.63 -40.53 -17.99
N LYS A 132 10.18 -40.65 -19.23
CA LYS A 132 9.23 -41.69 -19.62
C LYS A 132 9.83 -42.43 -20.80
N ASP A 133 10.69 -43.38 -20.45
CA ASP A 133 10.82 -44.69 -21.10
C ASP A 133 11.89 -45.50 -20.33
N ASN A 134 11.67 -45.67 -19.03
CA ASN A 134 12.21 -46.83 -18.33
C ASN A 134 11.04 -47.56 -17.64
N ASP A 135 10.11 -48.01 -18.48
CA ASP A 135 9.28 -49.19 -18.20
C ASP A 135 10.20 -50.40 -18.22
N ASP A 136 10.87 -50.70 -17.11
CA ASP A 136 11.29 -52.05 -16.74
C ASP A 136 11.93 -52.00 -15.34
N ASP A 137 11.52 -52.94 -14.48
CA ASP A 137 12.07 -53.26 -13.15
C ASP A 137 11.48 -52.56 -11.90
N TRP A 138 10.15 -52.48 -11.82
CA TRP A 138 9.40 -52.70 -10.57
C TRP A 138 8.32 -53.76 -10.81
#